data_AF-A0A2S9RSI2-F1
#
_entry.id   AF-A0A2S9RSI2-F1
#
_cell.length_a   1.000
_cell.length_b   1.000
_cell.length_c   1.000
_cell.angle_alpha   90.00
_cell.angle_beta   90.00
_cell.angle_gamma   90.00
#
_symmetry.space_group_name_H-M   'P 1'
#
loop_
_entity.id
_entity.type
_entity.pdbx_description
1 polymer ?
#
loop_
_entity_poly.entity_id
_entity_poly.type
_entity_poly.pdbx_seq_one_letter_code
_entity_poly.pdbx_strand_id
1 'polypeptide(L)'
;MKKLLSITAISLLLSGCFSSVDLPNSNSYSSPNIQLSSNESGFLGTHLAIARACIDSRAKSAKQWESLLSNLSAFSQQLDRKLNSELFRLVLNYYVIYMTEKHIPLTDDNLTKITTQVGSDKKLAYDVARTFLKQSLPGTNPCGTVNEVEVAFKQLVASKMR
;
A
#
# COMPACT_ATOMS: atom_id res chain seq x y z
N MET A 1 18.11 53.41 5.34
CA MET A 1 18.70 52.06 5.36
C MET A 1 18.34 51.38 6.68
N LYS A 2 17.96 50.09 6.62
CA LYS A 2 17.70 49.11 7.72
C LYS A 2 16.48 49.43 8.60
N LYS A 3 15.28 48.88 8.33
CA LYS A 3 14.74 47.51 8.62
C LYS A 3 14.75 47.12 10.10
N LEU A 4 13.55 46.87 10.65
CA LEU A 4 13.07 45.68 11.40
C LEU A 4 11.94 46.14 12.36
N LEU A 5 10.68 46.10 11.90
CA LEU A 5 9.69 45.01 12.06
C LEU A 5 9.37 44.67 13.52
N SER A 6 8.15 45.06 13.88
CA SER A 6 7.44 44.86 15.13
C SER A 6 7.44 43.42 15.62
N ILE A 7 7.83 43.24 16.88
CA ILE A 7 7.49 42.08 17.68
C ILE A 7 6.28 42.51 18.53
N THR A 8 5.08 42.08 18.15
CA THR A 8 3.92 42.17 19.04
C THR A 8 3.55 40.75 19.45
N ALA A 9 3.64 40.55 20.76
CA ALA A 9 3.48 39.29 21.46
C ALA A 9 2.09 38.68 21.23
N ILE A 10 2.08 37.38 20.92
CA ILE A 10 0.90 36.54 21.05
C ILE A 10 0.87 36.05 22.49
N SER A 11 -0.05 36.58 23.29
CA SER A 11 -0.40 36.00 24.58
C SER A 11 -1.92 35.92 24.73
N LEU A 12 -2.41 34.71 24.46
CA LEU A 12 -3.47 33.99 25.17
C LEU A 12 -4.41 34.83 26.03
N LEU A 13 -5.66 34.97 25.57
CA LEU A 13 -6.82 35.09 26.46
C LEU A 13 -7.79 33.96 26.14
N LEU A 14 -7.54 32.84 26.83
CA LEU A 14 -8.54 31.85 27.18
C LEU A 14 -9.52 32.52 28.15
N SER A 15 -10.75 32.80 27.71
CA SER A 15 -11.93 32.73 28.58
C SER A 15 -13.22 32.98 27.79
N GLY A 16 -14.01 31.91 27.66
CA GLY A 16 -15.46 31.98 27.85
C GLY A 16 -16.31 32.58 26.74
N CYS A 17 -16.64 31.78 25.73
CA CYS A 17 -18.00 31.76 25.16
C CYS A 17 -18.37 30.31 24.86
N PHE A 18 -19.16 29.71 25.76
CA PHE A 18 -19.92 28.51 25.48
C PHE A 18 -21.00 28.87 24.46
N SER A 19 -20.66 28.76 23.19
CA SER A 19 -21.63 28.60 22.11
C SER A 19 -21.46 27.18 21.61
N SER A 20 -22.49 26.36 21.75
CA SER A 20 -22.61 25.08 21.05
C SER A 20 -22.59 25.39 19.56
N VAL A 21 -21.39 25.43 18.99
CA VAL A 21 -21.20 25.37 17.55
C VAL A 21 -21.40 23.91 17.23
N ASP A 22 -22.60 23.55 16.79
CA ASP A 22 -22.77 22.36 15.97
C ASP A 22 -21.85 22.56 14.78
N LEU A 23 -20.64 22.01 14.88
CA LEU A 23 -19.76 21.83 13.74
C LEU A 23 -20.61 21.10 12.72
N PRO A 24 -20.83 21.66 11.50
CA PRO A 24 -21.46 20.88 10.47
C PRO A 24 -20.61 19.63 10.33
N ASN A 25 -21.22 18.46 10.56
CA ASN A 25 -20.60 17.17 10.29
C ASN A 25 -20.38 17.09 8.78
N SER A 26 -19.29 17.70 8.32
CA SER A 26 -18.88 17.78 6.92
C SER A 26 -18.06 16.56 6.51
N ASN A 27 -18.19 15.44 7.22
CA ASN A 27 -17.57 14.17 6.86
C ASN A 27 -18.60 13.18 6.34
N SER A 28 -19.53 13.66 5.52
CA SER A 28 -20.07 12.81 4.44
C SER A 28 -19.14 12.92 3.23
N TYR A 29 -17.84 12.66 3.43
CA TYR A 29 -16.99 12.19 2.33
C TYR A 29 -17.53 10.80 2.00
N SER A 30 -18.55 10.74 1.15
CA SER A 30 -18.83 9.52 0.41
C SER A 30 -17.57 9.25 -0.40
N SER A 31 -16.68 8.39 0.12
CA SER A 31 -15.59 7.85 -0.70
C SER A 31 -16.21 7.44 -2.03
N PRO A 32 -15.61 7.82 -3.17
CA PRO A 32 -16.10 7.37 -4.46
C PRO A 32 -16.21 5.84 -4.38
N ASN A 33 -17.41 5.31 -4.61
CA ASN A 33 -17.65 3.87 -4.53
C ASN A 33 -17.05 3.22 -5.77
N ILE A 34 -15.72 3.18 -5.84
CA ILE A 34 -14.95 2.65 -6.96
C ILE A 34 -15.16 1.14 -6.96
N GLN A 35 -15.98 0.66 -7.88
CA GLN A 35 -16.18 -0.77 -8.10
C GLN A 35 -15.11 -1.33 -9.03
N LEU A 36 -14.48 -2.40 -8.59
CA LEU A 36 -13.54 -3.19 -9.37
C LEU A 36 -14.19 -4.52 -9.74
N SER A 37 -14.01 -4.94 -11.00
CA SER A 37 -14.26 -6.31 -11.41
C SER A 37 -13.25 -7.25 -10.75
N SER A 38 -13.56 -8.55 -10.70
CA SER A 38 -12.65 -9.56 -10.14
C SER A 38 -11.25 -9.53 -10.76
N ASN A 39 -11.16 -9.26 -12.07
CA ASN A 39 -9.89 -9.18 -12.78
C ASN A 39 -9.08 -7.94 -12.38
N GLU A 40 -9.75 -6.80 -12.19
CA GLU A 40 -9.09 -5.55 -11.76
C GLU A 40 -8.61 -5.65 -10.31
N SER A 41 -9.42 -6.24 -9.42
CA SER A 41 -9.00 -6.53 -8.04
C SER A 41 -7.83 -7.53 -8.01
N GLY A 42 -7.90 -8.59 -8.82
CA GLY A 42 -6.83 -9.58 -8.95
C GLY A 42 -5.53 -8.96 -9.47
N PHE A 43 -5.62 -8.09 -10.48
CA PHE A 43 -4.50 -7.30 -10.98
C PHE A 43 -3.88 -6.46 -9.87
N LEU A 44 -4.69 -5.64 -9.17
CA LEU A 44 -4.20 -4.72 -8.15
C LEU A 44 -3.52 -5.48 -6.99
N GLY A 45 -4.16 -6.52 -6.45
CA GLY A 45 -3.62 -7.30 -5.34
C GLY A 45 -2.33 -8.05 -5.70
N THR A 46 -2.29 -8.65 -6.89
CA THR A 46 -1.08 -9.36 -7.37
C THR A 46 0.09 -8.39 -7.56
N HIS A 47 -0.16 -7.22 -8.13
CA HIS A 47 0.91 -6.25 -8.40
C HIS A 47 1.38 -5.51 -7.15
N LEU A 48 0.53 -5.37 -6.12
CA LEU A 48 0.97 -4.96 -4.77
C LEU A 48 1.98 -5.97 -4.19
N ALA A 49 1.69 -7.28 -4.29
CA ALA A 49 2.58 -8.34 -3.82
C ALA A 49 3.90 -8.39 -4.62
N ILE A 50 3.82 -8.31 -5.95
CA ILE A 50 5.01 -8.26 -6.83
C ILE A 50 5.86 -7.03 -6.52
N ALA A 51 5.25 -5.85 -6.41
CA ALA A 51 5.97 -4.63 -6.07
C ALA A 51 6.73 -4.79 -4.75
N ARG A 52 6.05 -5.27 -3.71
CA ARG A 52 6.68 -5.53 -2.40
C ARG A 52 7.85 -6.51 -2.53
N ALA A 53 7.66 -7.62 -3.23
CA ALA A 53 8.70 -8.62 -3.43
C ALA A 53 9.91 -8.06 -4.21
N CYS A 54 9.69 -7.25 -5.25
CA CYS A 54 10.78 -6.66 -6.03
C CYS A 54 11.59 -5.62 -5.23
N ILE A 55 10.92 -4.88 -4.34
CA ILE A 55 11.57 -3.93 -3.43
C ILE A 55 12.40 -4.69 -2.38
N ASP A 56 11.77 -5.63 -1.66
CA ASP A 56 12.40 -6.35 -0.56
C ASP A 56 13.54 -7.28 -1.04
N SER A 57 13.42 -7.82 -2.27
CA SER A 57 14.50 -8.58 -2.92
C SER A 57 15.61 -7.71 -3.51
N ARG A 58 15.50 -6.37 -3.43
CA ARG A 58 16.47 -5.40 -3.96
C ARG A 58 16.73 -5.58 -5.45
N ALA A 59 15.67 -5.84 -6.22
CA ALA A 59 15.77 -5.91 -7.67
C ALA A 59 16.32 -4.59 -8.24
N LYS A 60 16.93 -4.63 -9.43
CA LYS A 60 17.46 -3.43 -10.09
C LYS A 60 16.40 -2.33 -10.28
N SER A 61 15.15 -2.73 -10.47
CA SER A 61 13.97 -1.87 -10.62
C SER A 61 13.29 -1.48 -9.30
N ALA A 62 13.88 -1.78 -8.13
CA ALA A 62 13.26 -1.56 -6.83
C ALA A 62 12.73 -0.12 -6.65
N LYS A 63 13.49 0.90 -7.03
CA LYS A 63 13.04 2.31 -6.92
C LYS A 63 11.81 2.62 -7.78
N GLN A 64 11.70 2.00 -8.95
CA GLN A 64 10.53 2.18 -9.83
C GLN A 64 9.32 1.48 -9.21
N TRP A 65 9.54 0.28 -8.66
CA TRP A 65 8.51 -0.44 -7.90
C TRP A 65 8.09 0.28 -6.62
N GLU A 66 8.98 0.98 -5.91
CA GLU A 66 8.62 1.82 -4.75
C GLU A 66 7.64 2.93 -5.14
N SER A 67 7.94 3.65 -6.22
CA SER A 67 7.05 4.69 -6.75
C SER A 67 5.70 4.12 -7.16
N LEU A 68 5.70 3.01 -7.91
CA LEU A 68 4.47 2.36 -8.34
C LEU A 68 3.67 1.77 -7.16
N LEU A 69 4.33 1.20 -6.16
CA LEU A 69 3.71 0.68 -4.93
C LEU A 69 2.98 1.81 -4.18
N SER A 70 3.59 2.98 -4.08
CA SER A 70 2.96 4.15 -3.47
C SER A 70 1.65 4.50 -4.20
N ASN A 71 1.67 4.52 -5.53
CA ASN A 71 0.50 4.84 -6.34
C ASN A 71 -0.60 3.76 -6.24
N LEU A 72 -0.23 2.48 -6.33
CA LEU A 72 -1.16 1.35 -6.15
C LEU A 72 -1.81 1.37 -4.76
N SER A 73 -1.03 1.68 -3.72
CA SER A 73 -1.51 1.76 -2.33
C SER A 73 -2.46 2.94 -2.13
N ALA A 74 -2.12 4.11 -2.68
CA ALA A 74 -2.97 5.30 -2.60
C ALA A 74 -4.32 5.11 -3.33
N PHE A 75 -4.34 4.38 -4.44
CA PHE A 75 -5.59 4.01 -5.10
C PHE A 75 -6.39 2.99 -4.28
N SER A 76 -5.73 1.97 -3.71
CA SER A 76 -6.39 0.97 -2.86
C SER A 76 -7.08 1.59 -1.64
N GLN A 77 -6.55 2.69 -1.09
CA GLN A 77 -7.17 3.42 0.02
C GLN A 77 -8.50 4.10 -0.32
N GLN A 78 -8.78 4.32 -1.61
CA GLN A 78 -10.04 4.92 -2.08
C GLN A 78 -11.14 3.88 -2.28
N LEU A 79 -10.80 2.59 -2.27
CA LEU A 79 -11.75 1.49 -2.42
C LEU A 79 -12.56 1.29 -1.14
N ASP A 80 -13.74 0.67 -1.28
CA ASP A 80 -14.51 0.26 -0.12
C ASP A 80 -13.75 -0.76 0.75
N ARG A 81 -14.19 -0.89 2.01
CA ARG A 81 -13.54 -1.76 3.00
C ARG A 81 -13.50 -3.24 2.56
N LYS A 82 -14.52 -3.70 1.83
CA LYS A 82 -14.63 -5.10 1.41
C LYS A 82 -13.58 -5.39 0.34
N LEU A 83 -13.51 -4.58 -0.71
CA LEU A 83 -12.51 -4.68 -1.78
C LEU A 83 -11.09 -4.55 -1.22
N ASN A 84 -10.86 -3.60 -0.31
CA ASN A 84 -9.55 -3.43 0.29
C ASN A 84 -9.13 -4.66 1.13
N SER A 85 -10.07 -5.29 1.85
CA SER A 85 -9.82 -6.55 2.55
C SER A 85 -9.48 -7.70 1.60
N GLU A 86 -10.12 -7.77 0.43
CA GLU A 86 -9.84 -8.79 -0.59
C GLU A 86 -8.44 -8.60 -1.20
N LEU A 87 -8.04 -7.36 -1.47
CA LEU A 87 -6.69 -7.02 -1.93
C LEU A 87 -5.64 -7.39 -0.88
N PHE A 88 -5.90 -7.06 0.38
CA PHE A 88 -4.98 -7.39 1.47
C PHE A 88 -4.76 -8.90 1.59
N ARG A 89 -5.82 -9.71 1.41
CA ARG A 89 -5.69 -11.17 1.36
C ARG A 89 -4.76 -11.66 0.25
N LEU A 90 -4.79 -11.02 -0.92
CA LEU A 90 -3.87 -11.35 -2.03
C LEU A 90 -2.43 -10.97 -1.68
N VAL A 91 -2.22 -9.85 -0.99
CA VAL A 91 -0.90 -9.49 -0.46
C VAL A 91 -0.45 -10.48 0.60
N LEU A 92 -1.34 -11.04 1.42
CA LEU A 92 -0.96 -12.06 2.42
C LEU A 92 -0.44 -13.36 1.80
N ASN A 93 -0.88 -13.72 0.59
CA ASN A 93 -0.36 -14.91 -0.12
C ASN A 93 1.16 -14.86 -0.32
N TYR A 94 1.74 -13.65 -0.40
CA TYR A 94 3.19 -13.41 -0.40
C TYR A 94 3.91 -14.12 0.76
N TYR A 95 3.34 -14.02 1.98
CA TYR A 95 3.90 -14.63 3.18
C TYR A 95 3.56 -16.12 3.28
N VAL A 96 2.35 -16.50 2.86
CA VAL A 96 1.91 -17.91 2.84
C VAL A 96 2.86 -18.77 2.02
N ILE A 97 3.28 -18.29 0.84
CA ILE A 97 4.23 -19.01 -0.03
C ILE A 97 5.56 -19.27 0.72
N TYR A 98 6.06 -18.29 1.47
CA TYR A 98 7.26 -18.45 2.29
C TYR A 98 7.07 -19.47 3.40
N MET A 99 5.95 -19.39 4.12
CA MET A 99 5.62 -20.34 5.18
C MET A 99 5.56 -21.77 4.64
N THR A 100 4.94 -21.97 3.48
CA THR A 100 4.88 -23.27 2.81
C THR A 100 6.28 -23.77 2.42
N GLU A 101 7.12 -22.95 1.76
CA GLU A 101 8.49 -23.37 1.37
C GLU A 101 9.36 -23.71 2.59
N LYS A 102 9.12 -23.06 3.74
CA LYS A 102 9.88 -23.28 4.98
C LYS A 102 9.23 -24.27 5.94
N HIS A 103 8.16 -24.95 5.52
CA HIS A 103 7.41 -25.88 6.37
C HIS A 103 6.95 -25.27 7.71
N ILE A 104 6.66 -23.96 7.71
CA ILE A 104 6.07 -23.26 8.85
C ILE A 104 4.56 -23.51 8.81
N PRO A 105 3.93 -23.97 9.92
CA PRO A 105 2.49 -24.19 9.96
C PRO A 105 1.70 -22.94 9.59
N LEU A 106 0.71 -23.09 8.70
CA LEU A 106 -0.17 -22.01 8.24
C LEU A 106 -1.22 -21.67 9.32
N THR A 107 -0.78 -20.99 10.38
CA THR A 107 -1.63 -20.45 11.44
C THR A 107 -1.60 -18.94 11.45
N ASP A 108 -2.67 -18.31 11.94
CA ASP A 108 -2.77 -16.85 12.06
C ASP A 108 -1.65 -16.27 12.93
N ASP A 109 -1.24 -16.98 13.99
CA ASP A 109 -0.13 -16.59 14.86
C ASP A 109 1.19 -16.53 14.09
N ASN A 110 1.49 -17.57 13.29
CA ASN A 110 2.73 -17.61 12.52
C ASN A 110 2.72 -16.57 11.39
N LEU A 111 1.58 -16.38 10.73
CA LEU A 111 1.42 -15.34 9.72
C LEU A 111 1.65 -13.95 10.34
N THR A 112 1.00 -13.66 11.46
CA THR A 112 1.14 -12.39 12.20
C THR A 112 2.58 -12.16 12.66
N LYS A 113 3.25 -13.21 13.15
CA LYS A 113 4.65 -13.14 13.55
C LYS A 113 5.55 -12.76 12.38
N ILE A 114 5.39 -13.43 11.23
CA ILE A 114 6.19 -13.16 10.03
C ILE A 114 5.90 -11.76 9.49
N THR A 115 4.63 -11.38 9.33
CA THR A 115 4.26 -10.06 8.79
C THR A 115 4.73 -8.91 9.68
N THR A 116 4.81 -9.12 11.00
CA THR A 116 5.37 -8.14 11.94
C THR A 116 6.90 -8.09 11.83
N GLN A 117 7.56 -9.25 11.76
CA GLN A 117 9.03 -9.33 11.77
C GLN A 117 9.67 -8.80 10.49
N VAL A 118 9.03 -8.93 9.33
CA VAL A 118 9.59 -8.45 8.04
C VAL A 118 9.82 -6.93 8.02
N GLY A 119 9.14 -6.15 8.86
CA GLY A 119 9.36 -4.71 8.96
C GLY A 119 10.73 -4.35 9.57
N SER A 120 11.26 -5.20 10.47
CA SER A 120 12.53 -4.97 11.18
C SER A 120 13.66 -5.88 10.72
N ASP A 121 13.35 -7.10 10.28
CA ASP A 121 14.33 -8.09 9.82
C ASP A 121 14.47 -8.05 8.29
N LYS A 122 15.49 -7.32 7.83
CA LYS A 122 15.81 -7.18 6.40
C LYS A 122 16.19 -8.49 5.72
N LYS A 123 16.72 -9.47 6.47
CA LYS A 123 17.07 -10.77 5.91
C LYS A 123 15.81 -11.60 5.70
N LEU A 124 14.93 -11.63 6.70
CA LEU A 124 13.62 -12.28 6.57
C LEU A 124 12.81 -11.68 5.42
N ALA A 125 12.73 -10.35 5.31
CA ALA A 125 12.04 -9.68 4.19
C ALA A 125 12.60 -10.10 2.83
N TYR A 126 13.93 -10.15 2.70
CA TYR A 126 14.60 -10.60 1.49
C TYR A 126 14.28 -12.08 1.18
N ASP A 127 14.32 -12.96 2.18
CA ASP A 127 14.07 -14.39 2.01
C ASP A 127 12.61 -14.66 1.59
N VAL A 128 11.64 -13.99 2.23
CA VAL A 128 10.22 -14.04 1.85
C VAL A 128 10.06 -13.57 0.40
N ALA A 129 10.69 -12.45 0.04
CA ALA A 129 10.63 -11.90 -1.31
C ALA A 129 11.17 -12.85 -2.37
N ARG A 130 12.33 -13.45 -2.11
CA ARG A 130 12.96 -14.41 -3.02
C ARG A 130 12.09 -15.65 -3.20
N THR A 131 11.53 -16.17 -2.12
CA THR A 131 10.61 -17.32 -2.17
C THR A 131 9.38 -17.02 -3.02
N PHE A 132 8.75 -15.86 -2.84
CA PHE A 132 7.62 -15.45 -3.67
C PHE A 132 7.98 -15.39 -5.15
N LEU A 133 9.09 -14.70 -5.49
CA LEU A 133 9.50 -14.51 -6.89
C LEU A 133 9.89 -15.82 -7.59
N LYS A 134 10.33 -16.85 -6.86
CA LYS A 134 10.61 -18.20 -7.43
C LYS A 134 9.37 -18.91 -7.97
N GLN A 135 8.16 -18.54 -7.51
CA GLN A 135 6.92 -19.16 -7.99
C GLN A 135 6.54 -18.71 -9.41
N SER A 136 7.24 -17.71 -9.94
CA SER A 136 7.04 -17.23 -11.31
C SER A 136 7.37 -18.31 -12.32
N LEU A 137 6.66 -18.31 -13.45
CA LEU A 137 6.92 -19.26 -14.53
C LEU A 137 8.39 -19.17 -14.99
N PRO A 138 9.03 -20.31 -15.30
CA PRO A 138 10.38 -20.31 -15.85
C PRO A 138 10.50 -19.35 -17.05
N GLY A 139 11.55 -18.53 -17.05
CA GLY A 139 11.78 -17.53 -18.10
C GLY A 139 11.03 -16.21 -17.93
N THR A 140 10.18 -16.07 -16.90
CA THR A 140 9.55 -14.79 -16.57
C THR A 140 10.33 -14.06 -15.47
N ASN A 141 10.41 -12.73 -15.58
CA ASN A 141 10.97 -11.87 -14.54
C ASN A 141 9.92 -10.83 -14.14
N PRO A 142 9.10 -11.09 -13.10
CA PRO A 142 8.08 -10.14 -12.66
C PRO A 142 8.65 -8.77 -12.33
N CYS A 143 9.88 -8.70 -11.78
CA CYS A 143 10.48 -7.42 -11.46
C CYS A 143 10.89 -6.60 -12.68
N GLY A 144 10.94 -7.21 -13.86
CA GLY A 144 11.18 -6.54 -15.14
C GLY A 144 9.96 -5.84 -15.72
N THR A 145 8.74 -6.09 -15.20
CA THR A 145 7.49 -5.65 -15.84
C THR A 145 6.95 -4.32 -15.31
N VAL A 146 7.77 -3.53 -14.62
CA VAL A 146 7.30 -2.34 -13.88
C VAL A 146 6.62 -1.30 -14.79
N ASN A 147 7.13 -1.14 -16.01
CA ASN A 147 6.59 -0.17 -16.96
C ASN A 147 5.24 -0.62 -17.52
N GLU A 148 5.10 -1.91 -17.88
CA GLU A 148 3.84 -2.47 -18.36
C GLU A 148 2.75 -2.35 -17.29
N VAL A 149 3.12 -2.63 -16.04
CA VAL A 149 2.20 -2.54 -14.90
C VAL A 149 1.82 -1.09 -14.62
N GLU A 150 2.76 -0.15 -14.71
CA GLU A 150 2.45 1.28 -14.56
C GLU A 150 1.45 1.76 -15.62
N VAL A 151 1.63 1.35 -16.89
CA VAL A 151 0.71 1.68 -17.99
C VAL A 151 -0.68 1.08 -17.73
N ALA A 152 -0.75 -0.22 -17.40
CA ALA A 152 -2.01 -0.89 -17.11
C ALA A 152 -2.73 -0.27 -15.90
N PHE A 153 -1.97 0.11 -14.86
CA PHE A 153 -2.51 0.79 -13.69
C PHE A 153 -3.08 2.17 -14.04
N LYS A 154 -2.38 2.98 -14.84
CA LYS A 154 -2.90 4.28 -15.30
C LYS A 154 -4.20 4.13 -16.09
N GLN A 155 -4.30 3.10 -16.94
CA GLN A 155 -5.52 2.80 -17.68
C GLN A 155 -6.68 2.41 -16.75
N LEU A 156 -6.41 1.59 -15.74
CA LEU A 156 -7.39 1.24 -14.70
C LEU A 156 -7.88 2.48 -13.96
N VAL A 157 -6.98 3.33 -13.47
CA VAL A 157 -7.36 4.55 -12.75
C VAL A 157 -8.23 5.45 -13.64
N ALA A 158 -7.83 5.64 -14.90
CA ALA A 158 -8.58 6.45 -15.86
C ALA A 158 -9.96 5.87 -16.20
N SER A 159 -10.17 4.55 -16.10
CA SER A 159 -11.48 3.93 -16.35
C SER A 159 -12.43 4.06 -15.16
N LYS A 160 -11.92 4.31 -13.94
CA LYS A 160 -12.69 4.43 -12.71
C LYS A 160 -12.95 5.86 -12.25
N MET A 161 -12.19 6.82 -12.75
CA MET A 161 -12.30 8.25 -12.39
C MET A 161 -13.04 9.10 -13.43
N ARG A 162 -13.78 8.48 -14.35
CA ARG A 162 -14.72 9.17 -15.27
C ARG A 162 -16.12 9.13 -14.70
#